data_AF-Q5C6M5-F1
#
_entry.id   AF-Q5C6M5-F1
#
_cell.length_a   1.000
_cell.length_b   1.000
_cell.length_c   1.000
_cell.angle_alpha   90.00
_cell.angle_beta   90.00
_cell.angle_gamma   90.00
#
_symmetry.space_group_name_H-M   'P 1'
#
loop_
_entity.id
_entity.type
_entity.pdbx_description
1 polymer ?
#
loop_
_entity_poly.entity_id
_entity_poly.type
_entity_poly.pdbx_seq_one_letter_code
_entity_poly.pdbx_strand_id
1 'polypeptide(L)'
;FFCIVYITILLPVLIRSSIQIEFSNNEILYAQERFDEAEDFNEEYQIHLTTSKNNLNQLIDRLIDEHPSEKKKLKKYRVCQTRIYSKKLYSRFMRSVDKFKEEITRNFPKQSEKVIEGLNESIVKMEENLHKSQLNKKKITCKLENKVKIEMCEDPENIISNDLATLDRFLLQYFEDKYSCDFYKLEYDAWSYVLKA
;
A
#
# COMPACT_ATOMS: atom_id res chain seq x y z
N PHE A 1 8.54 -8.25 11.60
CA PHE A 1 9.52 -9.10 10.89
C PHE A 1 9.13 -9.47 9.44
N PHE A 2 8.40 -8.63 8.69
CA PHE A 2 8.17 -8.85 7.25
C PHE A 2 8.22 -7.56 6.40
N CYS A 3 9.06 -6.59 6.81
CA CYS A 3 9.56 -5.53 5.93
C CYS A 3 11.11 -5.55 5.79
N ILE A 4 11.81 -6.49 6.47
CA ILE A 4 13.29 -6.45 6.60
C ILE A 4 14.04 -7.28 5.53
N VAL A 5 13.40 -8.14 4.75
CA VAL A 5 14.13 -8.95 3.74
C VAL A 5 13.93 -8.39 2.34
N TYR A 6 14.41 -7.18 2.10
CA TYR A 6 14.85 -6.77 0.76
C TYR A 6 15.94 -5.69 0.80
N ILE A 7 16.75 -5.68 1.86
CA ILE A 7 17.98 -4.90 1.94
C ILE A 7 19.11 -5.86 1.58
N THR A 8 19.56 -5.92 0.32
CA THR A 8 20.98 -6.19 -0.09
C THR A 8 21.27 -6.44 -1.59
N ILE A 9 20.36 -6.30 -2.56
CA ILE A 9 20.72 -6.67 -3.97
C ILE A 9 20.64 -5.52 -5.02
N LEU A 10 20.21 -4.30 -4.68
CA LEU A 10 20.14 -3.20 -5.67
C LEU A 10 21.09 -2.01 -5.42
N LEU A 11 21.99 -2.08 -4.45
CA LEU A 11 22.79 -0.91 -4.06
C LEU A 11 24.00 -0.52 -4.95
N PRO A 12 24.60 -1.33 -5.87
CA PRO A 12 25.74 -0.84 -6.64
C PRO A 12 25.51 -0.54 -8.14
N VAL A 13 24.32 -0.78 -8.72
CA VAL A 13 24.15 -0.62 -10.19
C VAL A 13 23.75 0.80 -10.62
N LEU A 14 23.29 1.65 -9.70
CA LEU A 14 22.75 2.98 -10.06
C LEU A 14 23.74 4.15 -9.94
N ILE A 15 25.02 3.93 -9.60
CA ILE A 15 25.99 5.02 -9.30
C ILE A 15 26.80 5.50 -10.52
N ARG A 16 26.55 5.06 -11.77
CA ARG A 16 27.47 5.39 -12.89
C ARG A 16 26.88 6.02 -14.16
N SER A 17 25.80 6.79 -14.05
CA SER A 17 25.47 7.73 -15.14
C SER A 17 25.14 9.11 -14.57
N SER A 18 26.19 9.80 -14.13
CA SER A 18 26.17 11.20 -13.74
C SER A 18 25.79 12.05 -14.96
N ILE A 19 24.52 12.44 -15.06
CA ILE A 19 24.14 13.62 -15.80
C ILE A 19 24.10 14.70 -14.72
N GLN A 20 25.08 15.60 -14.68
CA GLN A 20 25.02 16.77 -13.80
C GLN A 20 23.87 17.64 -14.28
N ILE A 21 22.67 17.38 -13.77
CA ILE A 21 21.55 18.30 -13.93
C ILE A 21 21.68 19.28 -12.78
N GLU A 22 22.10 20.50 -13.07
CA GLU A 22 22.10 21.57 -12.06
C GLU A 22 20.64 21.85 -11.67
N PHE A 23 20.23 21.32 -10.52
CA PHE A 23 19.07 21.80 -9.80
C PHE A 23 19.37 23.21 -9.27
N SER A 24 18.36 24.06 -9.27
CA SER A 24 18.37 25.28 -8.49
C SER A 24 18.37 24.95 -6.99
N ASN A 25 18.91 25.84 -6.16
CA ASN A 25 18.86 25.67 -4.70
C ASN A 25 17.42 25.49 -4.17
N ASN A 26 16.43 26.08 -4.84
CA ASN A 26 15.02 25.94 -4.48
C ASN A 26 14.47 24.54 -4.79
N GLU A 27 14.87 23.95 -5.92
CA GLU A 27 14.49 22.57 -6.28
C GLU A 27 15.12 21.56 -5.31
N ILE A 28 16.37 21.79 -4.90
CA ILE A 28 17.05 20.96 -3.89
C ILE A 28 16.33 21.06 -2.54
N LEU A 29 16.06 22.28 -2.07
CA LEU A 29 15.38 22.50 -0.79
C LEU A 29 13.98 21.86 -0.80
N TYR A 30 13.23 22.03 -1.89
CA TYR A 30 11.92 21.40 -2.05
C TYR A 30 12.00 19.87 -1.99
N ALA A 31 12.95 19.27 -2.71
CA ALA A 31 13.13 17.81 -2.69
C ALA A 31 13.55 17.30 -1.31
N GLN A 32 14.35 18.07 -0.56
CA GLN A 32 14.74 17.74 0.81
C GLN A 32 13.55 17.79 1.76
N GLU A 33 12.76 18.87 1.74
CA GLU A 33 11.56 19.00 2.57
C GLU A 33 10.59 17.84 2.32
N ARG A 34 10.35 17.49 1.05
CA ARG A 34 9.45 16.38 0.70
C ARG A 34 10.03 15.00 1.01
N PHE A 35 11.36 14.86 0.97
CA PHE A 35 12.04 13.64 1.42
C PHE A 35 11.86 13.43 2.91
N ASP A 36 12.12 14.46 3.72
CA ASP A 36 12.00 14.40 5.18
C ASP A 36 10.54 14.13 5.59
N GLU A 37 9.56 14.81 4.96
CA GLU A 37 8.14 14.53 5.17
C GLU A 37 7.76 13.08 4.85
N ALA A 38 8.24 12.55 3.71
CA ALA A 38 7.95 11.18 3.31
C ALA A 38 8.61 10.16 4.24
N GLU A 39 9.80 10.45 4.78
CA GLU A 39 10.47 9.63 5.79
C GLU A 39 9.66 9.57 7.09
N ASP A 40 9.30 10.74 7.64
CA ASP A 40 8.49 10.85 8.86
C ASP A 40 7.16 10.10 8.74
N PHE A 41 6.42 10.32 7.65
CA PHE A 41 5.15 9.62 7.43
C PHE A 41 5.34 8.11 7.21
N ASN A 42 6.40 7.69 6.52
CA ASN A 42 6.68 6.26 6.34
C ASN A 42 6.95 5.59 7.69
N GLU A 43 7.70 6.21 8.60
CA GLU A 43 7.93 5.69 9.95
C GLU A 43 6.63 5.63 10.77
N GLU A 44 5.84 6.72 10.76
CA GLU A 44 4.56 6.79 11.46
C GLU A 44 3.60 5.69 10.99
N TYR A 45 3.42 5.53 9.68
CA TYR A 45 2.49 4.54 9.14
C TYR A 45 2.96 3.10 9.28
N GLN A 46 4.27 2.85 9.45
CA GLN A 46 4.76 1.52 9.83
C GLN A 46 4.30 1.13 11.25
N ILE A 47 4.29 2.09 12.17
CA ILE A 47 3.78 1.91 13.54
C ILE A 47 2.27 1.68 13.51
N HIS A 48 1.53 2.50 12.76
CA HIS A 48 0.07 2.35 12.61
C HIS A 48 -0.28 0.99 12.01
N LEU A 49 0.36 0.59 10.91
CA LEU A 49 0.14 -0.70 10.26
C LEU A 49 0.41 -1.88 11.20
N THR A 50 1.44 -1.79 12.04
CA THR A 50 1.74 -2.83 13.03
C THR A 50 0.63 -2.90 14.08
N THR A 51 0.17 -1.74 14.56
CA THR A 51 -0.89 -1.62 15.57
C THR A 51 -2.23 -2.14 15.04
N SER A 52 -2.67 -1.70 13.87
CA SER A 52 -3.93 -2.14 13.27
C SER A 52 -3.91 -3.62 12.90
N LYS A 53 -2.78 -4.15 12.42
CA LYS A 53 -2.60 -5.59 12.20
C LYS A 53 -2.73 -6.38 13.50
N ASN A 54 -2.13 -5.92 14.58
CA ASN A 54 -2.21 -6.59 15.88
C ASN A 54 -3.65 -6.58 16.43
N ASN A 55 -4.30 -5.42 16.39
CA ASN A 55 -5.70 -5.27 16.83
C ASN A 55 -6.64 -6.17 16.02
N LEU A 56 -6.45 -6.22 14.70
CA LEU A 56 -7.21 -7.10 13.80
C LEU A 56 -7.01 -8.58 14.15
N ASN A 57 -5.77 -9.02 14.33
CA ASN A 57 -5.48 -10.41 14.66
C ASN A 57 -6.04 -10.80 16.02
N GLN A 58 -5.85 -9.95 17.05
CA GLN A 58 -6.40 -10.19 18.39
C GLN A 58 -7.92 -10.33 18.38
N LEU A 59 -8.62 -9.50 17.59
CA LEU A 59 -10.07 -9.63 17.44
C LEU A 59 -10.44 -10.93 16.73
N ILE A 60 -9.77 -11.28 15.64
CA ILE A 60 -10.05 -12.53 14.92
C ILE A 60 -9.83 -13.74 15.81
N ASP A 61 -8.73 -13.78 16.56
CA ASP A 61 -8.41 -14.89 17.44
C ASP A 61 -9.48 -15.04 18.54
N ARG A 62 -9.89 -13.93 19.15
CA ARG A 62 -11.01 -13.90 20.11
C ARG A 62 -12.31 -14.44 19.52
N LEU A 63 -12.70 -14.01 18.32
CA LEU A 63 -13.91 -14.48 17.66
C LEU A 63 -13.84 -15.97 17.30
N ILE A 64 -12.64 -16.49 17.01
CA ILE A 64 -12.43 -17.93 16.78
C ILE A 64 -12.58 -18.71 18.09
N ASP A 65 -12.09 -18.18 19.20
CA ASP A 65 -12.15 -18.82 20.51
C ASP A 65 -13.58 -18.82 21.08
N GLU A 66 -14.31 -17.72 20.92
CA GLU A 66 -15.72 -17.58 21.34
C GLU A 66 -16.68 -18.38 20.43
N HIS A 67 -16.37 -18.49 19.13
CA HIS A 67 -17.21 -19.15 18.13
C HIS A 67 -16.42 -20.17 17.28
N PRO A 68 -15.91 -21.26 17.89
CA PRO A 68 -15.04 -22.20 17.18
C PRO A 68 -15.72 -22.90 16.00
N SER A 69 -17.04 -23.10 16.06
CA SER A 69 -17.86 -23.63 14.96
C SER A 69 -17.90 -22.70 13.73
N GLU A 70 -17.74 -21.38 13.93
CA GLU A 70 -17.80 -20.37 12.88
C GLU A 70 -16.44 -20.10 12.21
N LYS A 71 -15.33 -20.66 12.73
CA LYS A 71 -13.96 -20.42 12.25
C LYS A 71 -13.81 -20.49 10.72
N LYS A 72 -14.48 -21.44 10.05
CA LYS A 72 -14.42 -21.58 8.59
C LYS A 72 -15.20 -20.46 7.87
N LYS A 73 -16.36 -20.07 8.39
CA LYS A 73 -17.19 -18.99 7.85
C LYS A 73 -16.51 -17.64 8.09
N LEU A 74 -15.97 -17.39 9.28
CA LEU A 74 -15.18 -16.18 9.61
C LEU A 74 -13.95 -16.01 8.69
N LYS A 75 -13.22 -17.10 8.40
CA LYS A 75 -12.11 -17.06 7.43
C LYS A 75 -12.58 -16.68 6.02
N LYS A 76 -13.72 -17.22 5.56
CA LYS A 76 -14.29 -16.86 4.25
C LYS A 76 -14.75 -15.40 4.22
N TYR A 77 -15.44 -14.96 5.27
CA TYR A 77 -15.89 -13.59 5.45
C TYR A 77 -14.72 -12.62 5.35
N ARG A 78 -13.65 -12.85 6.12
CA ARG A 78 -12.42 -12.04 6.07
C ARG A 78 -11.81 -11.98 4.66
N VAL A 79 -11.69 -13.12 3.98
CA VAL A 79 -11.15 -13.17 2.61
C VAL A 79 -12.02 -12.37 1.64
N CYS A 80 -13.34 -12.45 1.78
CA CYS A 80 -14.28 -11.66 0.98
C CYS A 80 -14.12 -10.15 1.25
N GLN A 81 -14.17 -9.75 2.53
CA GLN A 81 -14.02 -8.34 2.92
C GLN A 81 -12.67 -7.75 2.50
N THR A 82 -11.58 -8.52 2.63
CA THR A 82 -10.26 -8.15 2.11
C THR A 82 -10.31 -7.79 0.62
N ARG A 83 -11.05 -8.53 -0.21
CA ARG A 83 -11.17 -8.23 -1.65
C ARG A 83 -11.92 -6.93 -1.88
N ILE A 84 -13.01 -6.70 -1.14
CA ILE A 84 -13.82 -5.49 -1.23
C ILE A 84 -12.97 -4.27 -0.87
N TYR A 85 -12.31 -4.28 0.29
CA TYR A 85 -11.48 -3.17 0.75
C TYR A 85 -10.25 -2.96 -0.13
N SER A 86 -9.62 -4.04 -0.62
CA SER A 86 -8.50 -3.93 -1.56
C SER A 86 -8.93 -3.17 -2.83
N LYS A 87 -10.05 -3.54 -3.45
CA LYS A 87 -10.57 -2.84 -4.64
C LYS A 87 -10.91 -1.38 -4.34
N LYS A 88 -11.60 -1.13 -3.22
CA LYS A 88 -12.05 0.22 -2.82
C LYS A 88 -10.87 1.15 -2.61
N LEU A 89 -9.87 0.72 -1.84
CA LEU A 89 -8.75 1.56 -1.43
C LEU A 89 -7.67 1.66 -2.49
N TYR A 90 -7.47 0.63 -3.32
CA TYR A 90 -6.52 0.68 -4.44
C TYR A 90 -6.84 1.86 -5.38
N SER A 91 -8.11 2.12 -5.68
CA SER A 91 -8.49 3.28 -6.50
C SER A 91 -8.11 4.63 -5.88
N ARG A 92 -8.14 4.74 -4.54
CA ARG A 92 -7.71 5.95 -3.82
C ARG A 92 -6.19 6.07 -3.84
N PHE A 93 -5.50 4.97 -3.58
CA PHE A 93 -4.04 4.87 -3.67
C PHE A 93 -3.53 5.32 -5.04
N MET A 94 -4.10 4.80 -6.13
CA MET A 94 -3.71 5.19 -7.49
C MET A 94 -3.94 6.68 -7.75
N ARG A 95 -5.01 7.26 -7.22
CA ARG A 95 -5.23 8.72 -7.33
C ARG A 95 -4.16 9.53 -6.58
N SER A 96 -3.69 9.05 -5.43
CA SER A 96 -2.58 9.71 -4.71
C SER A 96 -1.28 9.61 -5.50
N VAL A 97 -1.01 8.44 -6.09
CA VAL A 97 0.14 8.24 -6.99
C VAL A 97 0.08 9.16 -8.21
N ASP A 98 -1.08 9.31 -8.84
CA ASP A 98 -1.22 10.20 -10.00
C ASP A 98 -0.94 11.65 -9.64
N LYS A 99 -1.46 12.13 -8.50
CA LYS A 99 -1.14 13.46 -7.98
C LYS A 99 0.35 13.64 -7.69
N PHE A 100 0.99 12.62 -7.16
CA PHE A 100 2.43 12.64 -6.90
C PHE A 100 3.24 12.72 -8.21
N LYS A 101 2.86 11.98 -9.24
CA LYS A 101 3.47 12.09 -10.57
C LYS A 101 3.30 13.47 -11.18
N GLU A 102 2.13 14.09 -11.01
CA GLU A 102 1.88 15.47 -11.44
C GLU A 102 2.80 16.47 -10.71
N GLU A 103 2.98 16.30 -9.39
CA GLU A 103 3.89 17.09 -8.58
C GLU A 103 5.33 17.00 -9.09
N ILE A 104 5.84 15.77 -9.29
CA ILE A 104 7.19 15.52 -9.82
C ILE A 104 7.36 16.13 -11.22
N THR A 105 6.37 15.96 -12.09
CA THR A 105 6.41 16.51 -13.46
C THR A 105 6.50 18.03 -13.45
N ARG A 106 5.74 18.68 -12.55
CA ARG A 106 5.68 20.13 -12.45
C ARG A 106 6.95 20.72 -11.87
N ASN A 107 7.47 20.12 -10.79
CA ASN A 107 8.57 20.68 -10.02
C ASN A 107 9.94 20.23 -10.56
N PHE A 108 10.02 19.08 -11.26
CA PHE A 108 11.28 18.48 -11.74
C PHE A 108 11.15 17.97 -13.19
N PRO A 109 10.80 18.83 -14.16
CA PRO A 109 10.45 18.39 -15.51
C PRO A 109 11.59 17.62 -16.22
N LYS A 110 12.86 17.95 -15.95
CA LYS A 110 14.03 17.31 -16.58
C LYS A 110 14.31 15.90 -16.08
N GLN A 111 13.89 15.58 -14.85
CA GLN A 111 14.14 14.30 -14.18
C GLN A 111 12.89 13.45 -14.05
N SER A 112 11.72 14.07 -14.23
CA SER A 112 10.41 13.48 -14.02
C SER A 112 10.23 12.15 -14.75
N GLU A 113 10.70 12.03 -15.98
CA GLU A 113 10.56 10.81 -16.79
C GLU A 113 11.16 9.58 -16.09
N LYS A 114 12.41 9.67 -15.63
CA LYS A 114 13.11 8.56 -14.96
C LYS A 114 12.50 8.21 -13.61
N VAL A 115 12.08 9.25 -12.85
CA VAL A 115 11.40 9.04 -11.55
C VAL A 115 10.06 8.34 -11.76
N ILE A 116 9.29 8.77 -12.76
CA ILE A 116 7.99 8.19 -13.10
C ILE A 116 8.14 6.75 -13.60
N GLU A 117 9.17 6.45 -14.37
CA GLU A 117 9.50 5.09 -14.80
C GLU A 117 9.76 4.17 -13.58
N GLY A 118 10.63 4.60 -12.66
CA GLY A 118 10.90 3.85 -11.42
C GLY A 118 9.67 3.68 -10.52
N LEU A 119 8.81 4.69 -10.44
CA LEU A 119 7.52 4.61 -9.75
C LEU A 119 6.61 3.57 -10.41
N ASN A 120 6.49 3.57 -11.74
CA ASN A 120 5.67 2.61 -12.48
C ASN A 120 6.14 1.18 -12.27
N GLU A 121 7.46 0.93 -12.30
CA GLU A 121 8.00 -0.40 -11.99
C GLU A 121 7.66 -0.86 -10.57
N SER A 122 7.72 0.04 -9.61
CA SER A 122 7.40 -0.24 -8.21
C SER A 122 5.92 -0.56 -8.02
N ILE A 123 5.03 0.17 -8.71
CA ILE A 123 3.59 -0.08 -8.74
C ILE A 123 3.29 -1.47 -9.34
N VAL A 124 3.90 -1.81 -10.48
CA VAL A 124 3.73 -3.13 -11.12
C VAL A 124 4.13 -4.26 -10.16
N LYS A 125 5.27 -4.16 -9.48
CA LYS A 125 5.70 -5.14 -8.46
C LYS A 125 4.69 -5.25 -7.32
N MET A 126 4.12 -4.12 -6.90
CA MET A 126 3.10 -4.06 -5.85
C MET A 126 1.80 -4.77 -6.30
N GLU A 127 1.35 -4.52 -7.53
CA GLU A 127 0.19 -5.17 -8.14
C GLU A 127 0.38 -6.68 -8.28
N GLU A 128 1.55 -7.13 -8.71
CA GLU A 128 1.87 -8.56 -8.78
C GLU A 128 1.80 -9.24 -7.42
N ASN A 129 2.29 -8.57 -6.37
CA ASN A 129 2.23 -9.08 -5.00
C ASN A 129 0.78 -9.13 -4.49
N LEU A 130 -0.02 -8.12 -4.80
CA LEU A 130 -1.46 -8.11 -4.52
C LEU A 130 -2.15 -9.27 -5.24
N HIS A 131 -1.86 -9.48 -6.53
CA HIS A 131 -2.41 -10.60 -7.30
C HIS A 131 -1.98 -11.94 -6.71
N LYS A 132 -0.69 -12.16 -6.40
CA LYS A 132 -0.20 -13.40 -5.76
C LYS A 132 -0.89 -13.68 -4.43
N SER A 133 -1.12 -12.65 -3.61
CA SER A 133 -1.86 -12.78 -2.34
C SER A 133 -3.35 -13.13 -2.53
N GLN A 134 -3.93 -12.74 -3.67
CA GLN A 134 -5.33 -13.01 -4.03
C GLN A 134 -5.50 -14.32 -4.85
N LEU A 135 -4.44 -14.77 -5.56
CA LEU A 135 -4.43 -15.85 -6.53
C LEU A 135 -4.31 -17.27 -5.95
N ASN A 136 -4.15 -17.42 -4.64
CA ASN A 136 -4.37 -18.72 -4.01
C ASN A 136 -5.81 -19.24 -4.18
N LYS A 137 -6.75 -18.47 -4.79
CA LYS A 137 -7.87 -19.01 -5.57
C LYS A 137 -8.25 -18.13 -6.77
N LYS A 138 -7.94 -18.66 -7.97
CA LYS A 138 -8.46 -18.35 -9.32
C LYS A 138 -7.98 -17.03 -9.95
N LYS A 139 -7.37 -17.19 -11.14
CA LYS A 139 -6.85 -16.18 -12.07
C LYS A 139 -7.84 -15.02 -12.27
N ILE A 140 -7.62 -13.90 -11.59
CA ILE A 140 -8.27 -12.62 -11.90
C ILE A 140 -7.19 -11.75 -12.55
N THR A 141 -7.32 -11.52 -13.85
CA THR A 141 -6.68 -10.39 -14.53
C THR A 141 -7.38 -9.13 -14.05
N CYS A 142 -6.68 -8.24 -13.34
CA CYS A 142 -7.19 -6.89 -13.06
C CYS A 142 -7.25 -6.06 -14.35
N LYS A 143 -8.22 -6.35 -15.21
CA LYS A 143 -8.90 -5.27 -15.95
C LYS A 143 -10.05 -4.85 -15.05
N LEU A 144 -9.86 -3.76 -14.31
CA LEU A 144 -10.94 -3.10 -13.57
C LEU A 144 -11.94 -2.53 -14.59
N GLU A 145 -12.91 -3.32 -14.99
CA GLU A 145 -14.11 -2.78 -15.61
C GLU A 145 -14.95 -2.12 -14.51
N ASN A 146 -15.33 -0.85 -14.73
CA ASN A 146 -16.11 0.02 -13.84
C ASN A 146 -17.57 -0.46 -13.59
N LYS A 147 -17.82 -1.76 -13.47
CA LYS A 147 -19.10 -2.31 -13.03
C LYS A 147 -18.96 -2.77 -11.59
N VAL A 148 -19.32 -1.90 -10.65
CA VAL A 148 -19.48 -2.25 -9.24
C VAL A 148 -20.65 -3.24 -9.14
N LYS A 149 -20.39 -4.53 -9.31
CA LYS A 149 -21.23 -5.54 -8.66
C LYS A 149 -20.93 -5.40 -7.18
N ILE A 150 -21.96 -5.07 -6.40
CA ILE A 150 -21.87 -5.08 -4.93
C ILE A 150 -21.57 -6.53 -4.54
N GLU A 151 -20.30 -6.84 -4.30
CA GLU A 151 -19.87 -8.11 -3.74
C GLU A 151 -20.30 -8.06 -2.27
N MET A 152 -21.33 -8.82 -1.91
CA MET A 152 -21.77 -8.97 -0.52
C MET A 152 -21.09 -10.20 0.08
N CYS A 153 -20.53 -10.05 1.27
CA CYS A 153 -19.95 -11.17 2.00
C CYS A 153 -21.04 -11.90 2.80
N GLU A 154 -20.95 -13.22 2.87
CA GLU A 154 -21.84 -14.02 3.71
C GLU A 154 -21.40 -13.90 5.18
N ASP A 155 -22.29 -13.38 6.02
CA ASP A 155 -22.06 -13.25 7.46
C ASP A 155 -22.02 -14.63 8.15
N PRO A 156 -21.14 -14.83 9.14
CA PRO A 156 -21.19 -16.00 10.00
C PRO A 156 -22.42 -15.94 10.92
N GLU A 157 -23.25 -16.99 10.88
CA GLU A 157 -24.61 -17.02 11.49
C GLU A 157 -24.63 -16.82 13.00
N ASN A 158 -23.58 -17.23 13.71
CA ASN A 158 -23.55 -17.25 15.18
C ASN A 158 -22.66 -16.16 15.80
N ILE A 159 -22.22 -15.18 15.02
CA ILE A 159 -21.47 -14.01 15.52
C ILE A 159 -22.41 -12.81 15.50
N ILE A 160 -22.48 -12.08 16.62
CA ILE A 160 -23.36 -10.92 16.73
C ILE A 160 -22.92 -9.79 15.80
N SER A 161 -23.88 -9.03 15.29
CA SER A 161 -23.65 -7.96 14.31
C SER A 161 -22.62 -6.91 14.75
N ASN A 162 -22.55 -6.59 16.05
CA ASN A 162 -21.60 -5.61 16.56
C ASN A 162 -20.13 -6.07 16.44
N ASP A 163 -19.88 -7.38 16.60
CA ASP A 163 -18.53 -7.93 16.46
C ASP A 163 -18.09 -7.98 15.00
N LEU A 164 -19.02 -8.27 14.08
CA LEU A 164 -18.78 -8.19 12.64
C LEU A 164 -18.52 -6.75 12.18
N ALA A 165 -19.28 -5.78 12.68
CA ALA A 165 -19.02 -4.36 12.42
C ALA A 165 -17.65 -3.93 12.96
N THR A 166 -17.25 -4.44 14.13
CA THR A 166 -15.94 -4.15 14.72
C THR A 166 -14.81 -4.78 13.90
N LEU A 167 -15.00 -6.01 13.40
CA LEU A 167 -14.08 -6.68 12.50
C LEU A 167 -13.93 -5.91 11.19
N ASP A 168 -15.02 -5.46 10.60
CA ASP A 168 -15.02 -4.67 9.36
C ASP A 168 -14.25 -3.36 9.54
N ARG A 169 -14.46 -2.66 10.65
CA ARG A 169 -13.73 -1.44 10.99
C ARG A 169 -12.23 -1.71 11.11
N PHE A 170 -11.83 -2.78 11.82
CA PHE A 170 -10.41 -3.12 11.99
C PHE A 170 -9.77 -3.58 10.68
N LEU A 171 -10.50 -4.29 9.83
CA LEU A 171 -10.06 -4.63 8.48
C LEU A 171 -9.86 -3.37 7.64
N LEU A 172 -10.83 -2.45 7.65
CA LEU A 172 -10.73 -1.19 6.91
C LEU A 172 -9.50 -0.38 7.35
N GLN A 173 -9.33 -0.18 8.67
CA GLN A 173 -8.18 0.54 9.22
C GLN A 173 -6.86 -0.10 8.80
N TYR A 174 -6.74 -1.43 8.92
CA TYR A 174 -5.55 -2.16 8.49
C TYR A 174 -5.21 -1.89 7.02
N PHE A 175 -6.20 -1.88 6.12
CA PHE A 175 -5.93 -1.59 4.71
C PHE A 175 -5.63 -0.11 4.47
N GLU A 176 -6.28 0.82 5.18
CA GLU A 176 -5.96 2.25 5.08
C GLU A 176 -4.50 2.50 5.50
N ASP A 177 -4.08 1.99 6.65
CA ASP A 177 -2.68 2.10 7.11
C ASP A 177 -1.71 1.42 6.14
N LYS A 178 -2.09 0.27 5.58
CA LYS A 178 -1.26 -0.45 4.61
C LYS A 178 -1.04 0.38 3.35
N TYR A 179 -2.09 0.93 2.76
CA TYR A 179 -1.96 1.72 1.53
C TYR A 179 -1.26 3.06 1.77
N SER A 180 -1.42 3.67 2.96
CA SER A 180 -0.65 4.85 3.34
C SER A 180 0.84 4.51 3.47
N CYS A 181 1.19 3.42 4.16
CA CYS A 181 2.57 2.95 4.27
C CYS A 181 3.18 2.65 2.89
N ASP A 182 2.44 1.93 2.03
CA ASP A 182 2.87 1.62 0.67
C ASP A 182 3.06 2.91 -0.18
N PHE A 183 2.25 3.95 0.03
CA PHE A 183 2.37 5.24 -0.65
C PHE A 183 3.56 6.07 -0.19
N TYR A 184 3.72 6.30 1.11
CA TYR A 184 4.82 7.12 1.63
C TYR A 184 6.19 6.47 1.40
N LYS A 185 6.24 5.13 1.34
CA LYS A 185 7.43 4.44 0.87
C LYS A 185 7.78 4.76 -0.59
N LEU A 186 6.77 4.82 -1.48
CA LEU A 186 7.01 5.22 -2.88
C LEU A 186 7.48 6.67 -2.99
N GLU A 187 6.89 7.58 -2.21
CA GLU A 187 7.35 8.98 -2.15
C GLU A 187 8.80 9.04 -1.66
N TYR A 188 9.13 8.36 -0.55
CA TYR A 188 10.49 8.30 -0.02
C TYR A 188 11.51 7.80 -1.05
N ASP A 189 11.22 6.67 -1.70
CA ASP A 189 12.11 6.08 -2.70
C ASP A 189 12.31 7.02 -3.91
N ALA A 190 11.24 7.70 -4.34
CA ALA A 190 11.28 8.66 -5.44
C ALA A 190 12.06 9.92 -5.08
N TRP A 191 11.83 10.51 -3.90
CA TRP A 191 12.56 11.69 -3.45
C TRP A 191 14.04 11.39 -3.20
N SER A 192 14.35 10.21 -2.67
CA SER A 192 15.73 9.74 -2.54
C SER A 192 16.44 9.67 -3.89
N TYR A 193 15.72 9.26 -4.95
CA TYR A 193 16.26 9.24 -6.31
C TYR A 193 16.51 10.66 -6.83
N VAL A 194 15.54 11.57 -6.66
CA VAL A 194 15.68 12.98 -7.09
C VAL A 194 16.91 13.63 -6.45
N LEU A 195 17.12 13.43 -5.15
CA LEU A 195 18.25 14.02 -4.41
C LEU A 195 19.62 13.41 -4.78
N LYS A 196 19.65 12.24 -5.41
CA LYS A 196 20.89 11.53 -5.82
C LYS A 196 21.24 11.75 -7.30
N ALA A 197 20.31 12.25 -8.10
CA ALA A 197 20.46 12.48 -9.54
C ALA A 197 21.32 13.71 -9.85
#